data_AF-A0A2D6P5R2-F1
#
_entry.id   AF-A0A2D6P5R2-F1
#
_cell.length_a   1.000
_cell.length_b   1.000
_cell.length_c   1.000
_cell.angle_alpha   90.00
_cell.angle_beta   90.00
_cell.angle_gamma   90.00
#
_symmetry.space_group_name_H-M   'P 1'
#
loop_
_entity.id
_entity.type
_entity.pdbx_description
1 polymer ?
#
loop_
_entity_poly.entity_id
_entity_poly.type
_entity_poly.pdbx_seq_one_letter_code
_entity_poly.pdbx_strand_id
1 'polypeptide(L)'
;MKIGFFGCSFTEGGGLNSPVFNEYAIKNNLIPKEYEGEYEKTRKGFRYSTLIGKNLNCEVENFGKGRSSNEYIFNQLYKHHKKFDICVVQLTIYSRRYQWDEHEEKFEHINDIDNFTLNRFNREYARDQVSMMVNLFDSLNKKIYWMSHEDIPKNLKSNNLIYFEPKGHLHDFVMKNKLTFKHETNGYYDDLHYSIEGNRIIADKILEKING
;
A
#
# COMPACT_ATOMS: atom_id res chain seq x y z
N MET A 1 -14.37 -13.45 -10.35
CA MET A 1 -14.03 -12.67 -9.14
C MET A 1 -13.24 -11.44 -9.57
N LYS A 2 -13.48 -10.30 -8.93
CA LYS A 2 -12.77 -9.04 -9.14
C LYS A 2 -12.33 -8.44 -7.82
N ILE A 3 -11.06 -8.06 -7.71
CA ILE A 3 -10.47 -7.51 -6.47
C ILE A 3 -10.03 -6.06 -6.68
N GLY A 4 -10.43 -5.19 -5.75
CA GLY A 4 -10.00 -3.79 -5.70
C GLY A 4 -8.92 -3.58 -4.65
N PHE A 5 -7.80 -2.95 -5.04
CA PHE A 5 -6.72 -2.59 -4.12
C PHE A 5 -6.68 -1.08 -3.90
N PHE A 6 -6.63 -0.66 -2.64
CA PHE A 6 -6.67 0.74 -2.25
C PHE A 6 -5.51 1.06 -1.32
N GLY A 7 -4.81 2.18 -1.55
CA GLY A 7 -3.70 2.57 -0.71
C GLY A 7 -2.87 3.70 -1.29
N CYS A 8 -1.59 3.72 -0.93
CA CYS A 8 -0.65 4.76 -1.34
C CYS A 8 0.41 4.23 -2.34
N SER A 9 1.60 4.82 -2.38
CA SER A 9 2.70 4.41 -3.29
C SER A 9 3.09 2.94 -3.14
N PHE A 10 3.03 2.40 -1.92
CA PHE A 10 3.29 0.97 -1.68
C PHE A 10 2.31 0.05 -2.42
N THR A 11 1.02 0.40 -2.43
CA THR A 11 -0.01 -0.32 -3.20
C THR A 11 0.14 -0.10 -4.69
N GLU A 12 0.45 1.13 -5.11
CA GLU A 12 0.66 1.48 -6.50
C GLU A 12 1.79 0.66 -7.16
N GLY A 13 2.80 0.29 -6.36
CA GLY A 13 4.02 -0.39 -6.78
C GLY A 13 5.22 0.56 -6.92
N GLY A 14 5.30 1.58 -6.06
CA GLY A 14 6.41 2.54 -6.05
C GLY A 14 7.78 1.87 -5.99
N GLY A 15 8.77 2.48 -6.65
CA GLY A 15 10.13 1.95 -6.78
C GLY A 15 10.31 0.93 -7.90
N LEU A 16 9.29 0.12 -8.23
CA LEU A 16 9.38 -0.87 -9.32
C LEU A 16 9.49 -0.25 -10.72
N ASN A 17 9.09 1.01 -10.89
CA ASN A 17 9.23 1.76 -12.14
C ASN A 17 10.49 2.65 -12.17
N SER A 18 11.48 2.37 -11.31
CA SER A 18 12.75 3.11 -11.29
C SER A 18 13.69 2.62 -12.40
N PRO A 19 14.26 3.52 -13.22
CA PRO A 19 15.34 3.17 -14.15
C PRO A 19 16.54 2.53 -13.45
N VAL A 20 16.90 3.03 -12.27
CA VAL A 20 18.02 2.52 -11.46
C VAL A 20 17.76 1.09 -11.00
N PHE A 21 16.53 0.81 -10.54
CA PHE A 21 16.16 -0.55 -10.16
C PHE A 21 16.12 -1.48 -11.38
N ASN A 22 15.57 -1.03 -12.51
CA ASN A 22 15.47 -1.84 -13.72
C ASN A 22 16.86 -2.29 -14.21
N GLU A 23 17.82 -1.37 -14.28
CA GLU A 23 19.22 -1.69 -14.64
C GLU A 23 19.80 -2.76 -13.69
N TYR A 24 19.66 -2.55 -12.38
CA TYR A 24 20.11 -3.50 -11.37
C TYR A 24 19.46 -4.87 -11.54
N ALA A 25 18.14 -4.89 -11.68
CA ALA A 25 17.34 -6.11 -11.73
C ALA A 25 17.65 -6.93 -12.99
N ILE A 26 17.86 -6.28 -14.14
CA ILE A 26 18.28 -6.94 -15.39
C ILE A 26 19.68 -7.53 -15.24
N LYS A 27 20.64 -6.73 -14.74
CA LYS A 27 22.04 -7.15 -14.54
C LYS A 27 22.16 -8.35 -13.60
N ASN A 28 21.31 -8.42 -12.58
CA ASN A 28 21.32 -9.49 -11.57
C ASN A 28 20.27 -10.58 -11.82
N ASN A 29 19.61 -10.61 -13.00
CA ASN A 29 18.59 -11.58 -13.38
C ASN A 29 17.39 -11.68 -12.41
N LEU A 30 17.03 -10.59 -11.73
CA LEU A 30 15.84 -10.52 -10.89
C LEU A 30 14.55 -10.38 -11.72
N ILE A 31 14.67 -9.81 -12.92
CA ILE A 31 13.59 -9.74 -13.91
C ILE A 31 14.10 -10.18 -15.29
N PRO A 32 13.23 -10.69 -16.17
CA PRO A 32 13.62 -11.07 -17.52
C PRO A 32 14.14 -9.89 -18.34
N LYS A 33 15.07 -10.15 -19.27
CA LYS A 33 15.67 -9.11 -20.12
C LYS A 33 14.65 -8.31 -20.95
N GLU A 34 13.51 -8.91 -21.31
CA GLU A 34 12.39 -8.23 -21.99
C GLU A 34 11.71 -7.12 -21.17
N TYR A 35 12.10 -6.91 -19.91
CA TYR A 35 11.67 -5.79 -19.10
C TYR A 35 12.68 -4.62 -19.12
N GLU A 36 13.79 -4.72 -19.84
CA GLU A 36 14.78 -3.64 -19.97
C GLU A 36 14.13 -2.38 -20.56
N GLY A 37 14.15 -1.27 -19.82
CA GLY A 37 13.49 -0.02 -20.19
C GLY A 37 11.95 0.01 -19.98
N GLU A 38 11.34 -1.13 -19.65
CA GLU A 38 9.89 -1.30 -19.51
C GLU A 38 9.44 -1.05 -18.06
N TYR A 39 9.61 0.18 -17.57
CA TYR A 39 9.42 0.51 -16.16
C TYR A 39 7.98 0.34 -15.67
N GLU A 40 7.01 0.78 -16.48
CA GLU A 40 5.59 0.63 -16.16
C GLU A 40 5.12 -0.83 -16.24
N LYS A 41 5.68 -1.60 -17.17
CA LYS A 41 5.45 -3.04 -17.26
C LYS A 41 6.01 -3.74 -16.02
N THR A 42 7.21 -3.38 -15.58
CA THR A 42 7.84 -3.89 -14.35
C THR A 42 6.94 -3.62 -13.13
N ARG A 43 6.55 -2.36 -12.92
CA ARG A 43 5.63 -1.99 -11.83
C ARG A 43 4.33 -2.77 -11.84
N LYS A 44 3.66 -2.85 -13.00
CA LYS A 44 2.40 -3.59 -13.13
C LYS A 44 2.60 -5.09 -12.98
N GLY A 45 3.73 -5.65 -13.39
CA GLY A 45 3.98 -7.09 -13.39
C GLY A 45 4.31 -7.67 -12.01
N PHE A 46 4.97 -6.89 -11.15
CA PHE A 46 5.59 -7.37 -9.91
C PHE A 46 5.01 -6.81 -8.61
N ARG A 47 4.12 -5.81 -8.66
CA ARG A 47 3.43 -5.33 -7.44
C ARG A 47 2.50 -6.41 -6.86
N TYR A 48 2.38 -6.45 -5.54
CA TYR A 48 1.64 -7.51 -4.83
C TYR A 48 0.20 -7.71 -5.33
N SER A 49 -0.50 -6.63 -5.68
CA SER A 49 -1.87 -6.70 -6.22
C SER A 49 -1.97 -7.55 -7.48
N THR A 50 -1.01 -7.44 -8.39
CA THR A 50 -0.97 -8.25 -9.63
C THR A 50 -0.62 -9.70 -9.32
N LEU A 51 0.29 -9.94 -8.37
CA LEU A 51 0.67 -11.30 -7.96
C LEU A 51 -0.52 -12.06 -7.37
N ILE A 52 -1.31 -11.39 -6.53
CA ILE A 52 -2.57 -11.93 -5.98
C ILE A 52 -3.56 -12.24 -7.11
N GLY A 53 -3.74 -11.31 -8.06
CA GLY A 53 -4.62 -11.51 -9.21
C GLY A 53 -4.28 -12.74 -10.04
N LYS A 54 -2.98 -12.94 -10.31
CA LYS A 54 -2.46 -14.14 -11.01
C LYS A 54 -2.72 -15.41 -10.21
N ASN A 55 -2.44 -15.41 -8.90
CA ASN A 55 -2.60 -16.59 -8.04
C ASN A 55 -4.07 -17.04 -7.95
N LEU A 56 -4.99 -16.08 -7.80
CA LEU A 56 -6.43 -16.34 -7.71
C LEU A 56 -7.14 -16.43 -9.06
N ASN A 57 -6.41 -16.30 -10.18
CA ASN A 57 -6.94 -16.21 -11.54
C ASN A 57 -8.14 -15.24 -11.64
N CYS A 58 -7.93 -13.99 -11.20
CA CYS A 58 -8.99 -12.99 -11.09
C CYS A 58 -8.59 -11.61 -11.63
N GLU A 59 -9.59 -10.79 -11.93
CA GLU A 59 -9.37 -9.42 -12.38
C GLU A 59 -8.99 -8.52 -11.19
N VAL A 60 -8.01 -7.64 -11.39
CA VAL A 60 -7.51 -6.73 -10.37
C VAL A 60 -7.55 -5.29 -10.87
N GLU A 61 -8.16 -4.40 -10.10
CA GLU A 61 -7.99 -2.96 -10.24
C GLU A 61 -7.24 -2.38 -9.03
N ASN A 62 -6.29 -1.49 -9.29
CA ASN A 62 -5.44 -0.90 -8.27
C ASN A 62 -5.62 0.63 -8.27
N PHE A 63 -6.14 1.14 -7.16
CA PHE A 63 -6.37 2.57 -6.88
C PHE A 63 -5.28 3.16 -5.98
N GLY A 64 -4.16 2.45 -5.80
CA GLY A 64 -2.99 2.96 -5.11
C GLY A 64 -2.47 4.21 -5.80
N LYS A 65 -2.27 5.28 -5.03
CA LYS A 65 -1.72 6.54 -5.55
C LYS A 65 -0.68 7.10 -4.60
N GLY A 66 0.49 7.45 -5.14
CA GLY A 66 1.59 8.02 -4.37
C GLY A 66 1.16 9.14 -3.43
N ARG A 67 1.71 9.12 -2.21
CA ARG A 67 1.46 10.13 -1.16
C ARG A 67 0.01 10.25 -0.67
N SER A 68 -0.87 9.32 -1.03
CA SER A 68 -2.26 9.32 -0.54
C SER A 68 -2.34 9.31 0.98
N SER A 69 -3.27 10.09 1.54
CA SER A 69 -3.70 10.04 2.93
C SER A 69 -4.74 8.94 3.15
N ASN A 70 -4.99 8.58 4.41
CA ASN A 70 -6.07 7.64 4.74
C ASN A 70 -7.46 8.16 4.30
N GLU A 71 -7.72 9.47 4.40
CA GLU A 71 -8.97 10.09 3.94
C GLU A 71 -9.18 9.87 2.43
N TYR A 72 -8.13 10.10 1.62
CA TYR A 72 -8.21 9.85 0.19
C TYR A 72 -8.45 8.36 -0.11
N ILE A 73 -7.77 7.46 0.60
CA ILE A 73 -7.94 6.01 0.46
C ILE A 73 -9.38 5.60 0.76
N PHE A 74 -9.95 6.09 1.87
CA PHE A 74 -11.35 5.85 2.22
C PHE A 74 -12.33 6.41 1.17
N ASN A 75 -12.06 7.60 0.63
CA ASN A 75 -12.87 8.18 -0.43
C ASN A 75 -12.85 7.33 -1.71
N GLN A 76 -11.69 6.81 -2.11
CA GLN A 76 -11.58 5.90 -3.25
C GLN A 76 -12.32 4.59 -2.99
N LEU A 77 -12.15 4.02 -1.79
CA LEU A 77 -12.87 2.82 -1.39
C LEU A 77 -14.38 3.03 -1.42
N TYR A 78 -14.89 4.12 -0.85
CA TYR A 78 -16.33 4.44 -0.88
C TYR A 78 -16.87 4.54 -2.31
N LYS A 79 -16.15 5.25 -3.20
CA LYS A 79 -16.55 5.44 -4.60
C LYS A 79 -16.58 4.13 -5.40
N HIS A 80 -15.76 3.15 -5.06
CA HIS A 80 -15.50 2.01 -5.93
C HIS A 80 -15.79 0.62 -5.34
N HIS A 81 -15.90 0.47 -4.01
CA HIS A 81 -16.02 -0.85 -3.36
C HIS A 81 -17.11 -1.73 -3.96
N LYS A 82 -18.26 -1.14 -4.34
CA LYS A 82 -19.40 -1.90 -4.91
C LYS A 82 -19.03 -2.70 -6.17
N LYS A 83 -18.01 -2.28 -6.92
CA LYS A 83 -17.55 -2.94 -8.15
C LYS A 83 -16.80 -4.27 -7.92
N PHE A 84 -16.36 -4.52 -6.69
CA PHE A 84 -15.43 -5.61 -6.38
C PHE A 84 -16.07 -6.67 -5.47
N ASP A 85 -15.71 -7.93 -5.66
CA ASP A 85 -16.11 -9.01 -4.74
C ASP A 85 -15.34 -8.88 -3.42
N ILE A 86 -14.05 -8.54 -3.52
CA ILE A 86 -13.14 -8.34 -2.40
C ILE A 86 -12.44 -6.98 -2.55
N CYS A 87 -12.29 -6.25 -1.46
CA CYS A 87 -11.42 -5.09 -1.39
C CYS A 87 -10.24 -5.39 -0.46
N VAL A 88 -9.04 -4.95 -0.85
CA VAL A 88 -7.84 -5.02 -0.01
C VAL A 88 -7.32 -3.59 0.17
N VAL A 89 -7.23 -3.14 1.42
CA VAL A 89 -6.93 -1.75 1.76
C VAL A 89 -5.66 -1.68 2.59
N GLN A 90 -4.67 -0.96 2.06
CA GLN A 90 -3.46 -0.60 2.78
C GLN A 90 -3.60 0.80 3.36
N LEU A 91 -3.87 0.88 4.66
CA LEU A 91 -3.81 2.11 5.43
C LEU A 91 -2.36 2.64 5.44
N THR A 92 -2.24 3.95 5.34
CA THR A 92 -0.97 4.66 5.17
C THR A 92 -0.57 5.44 6.41
N ILE A 93 0.52 6.20 6.30
CA ILE A 93 1.08 7.05 7.34
C ILE A 93 0.01 8.04 7.85
N TYR A 94 -0.21 8.10 9.16
CA TYR A 94 -1.26 8.90 9.80
C TYR A 94 -1.07 10.41 9.61
N SER A 95 0.15 10.83 9.34
CA SER A 95 0.53 12.23 9.15
C SER A 95 0.20 12.76 7.76
N ARG A 96 -0.03 11.90 6.76
CA ARG A 96 -0.36 12.33 5.40
C ARG A 96 -1.72 13.03 5.36
N ARG A 97 -1.84 14.03 4.47
CA ARG A 97 -3.05 14.84 4.29
C ARG A 97 -3.46 14.95 2.83
N TYR A 98 -4.76 15.14 2.64
CA TYR A 98 -5.35 15.48 1.35
C TYR A 98 -6.13 16.78 1.52
N GLN A 99 -5.54 17.89 1.06
CA GLN A 99 -6.00 19.23 1.40
C GLN A 99 -6.22 20.06 0.14
N TRP A 100 -7.22 20.95 0.18
CA TRP A 100 -7.44 21.95 -0.86
C TRP A 100 -6.34 23.01 -0.81
N ASP A 101 -5.65 23.19 -1.92
CA ASP A 101 -4.77 24.33 -2.17
C ASP A 101 -5.58 25.42 -2.89
N GLU A 102 -5.77 26.56 -2.23
CA GLU A 102 -6.51 27.69 -2.79
C GLU A 102 -5.79 28.38 -3.95
N HIS A 103 -4.45 28.36 -3.98
CA HIS A 103 -3.68 29.00 -5.04
C HIS A 103 -3.74 28.21 -6.35
N GLU A 104 -3.71 26.89 -6.23
CA GLU A 104 -3.70 25.97 -7.36
C GLU A 104 -5.10 25.44 -7.72
N GLU A 105 -6.12 25.85 -6.97
CA GLU A 105 -7.53 25.42 -7.09
C GLU A 105 -7.70 23.90 -7.24
N LYS A 106 -6.94 23.14 -6.46
CA LYS A 106 -6.95 21.68 -6.53
C LYS A 106 -6.67 21.06 -5.17
N PHE A 107 -7.10 19.82 -5.00
CA PHE A 107 -6.69 19.03 -3.85
C PHE A 107 -5.29 18.42 -4.06
N GLU A 108 -4.42 18.62 -3.09
CA GLU A 108 -3.05 18.14 -3.09
C GLU A 108 -2.78 17.01 -2.07
N HIS A 109 -1.82 16.16 -2.41
CA HIS A 109 -1.34 15.09 -1.54
C HIS A 109 -0.08 15.54 -0.79
N ILE A 110 -0.24 15.80 0.50
CA ILE A 110 0.84 16.27 1.37
C ILE A 110 1.47 15.06 2.05
N ASN A 111 2.73 14.80 1.69
CA ASN A 111 3.47 13.61 2.13
C ASN A 111 4.09 13.76 3.52
N ASP A 112 4.41 14.99 3.90
CA ASP A 112 5.08 15.30 5.15
C ASP A 112 4.42 16.49 5.81
N ILE A 113 4.42 16.51 7.13
CA ILE A 113 3.83 17.60 7.87
C ILE A 113 4.91 18.67 8.03
N ASP A 114 4.67 19.88 7.53
CA ASP A 114 5.57 20.99 7.81
C ASP A 114 5.68 21.26 9.33
N ASN A 115 6.76 21.91 9.76
CA ASN A 115 6.99 22.15 11.19
C ASN A 115 5.83 22.87 11.89
N PHE A 116 5.07 23.71 11.17
CA PHE A 116 3.95 24.46 11.71
C PHE A 116 2.74 23.56 12.01
N THR A 117 2.47 22.61 11.12
CA THR A 117 1.38 21.66 11.20
C THR A 117 1.75 20.50 12.13
N LEU A 118 3.03 20.18 12.29
CA LEU A 118 3.53 19.11 13.18
C LEU A 118 3.15 19.42 14.63
N ASN A 119 3.30 20.69 15.03
CA ASN A 119 2.93 21.18 16.37
C ASN A 119 1.42 21.13 16.65
N ARG A 120 0.58 20.88 15.62
CA ARG A 120 -0.88 20.78 15.73
C ARG A 120 -1.41 19.39 15.32
N PHE A 121 -0.53 18.48 14.92
CA PHE A 121 -0.90 17.14 14.53
C PHE A 121 -1.20 16.27 15.75
N ASN A 122 -2.47 15.95 15.96
CA ASN A 122 -2.87 14.97 16.94
C ASN A 122 -2.89 13.55 16.32
N ARG A 123 -1.83 12.78 16.58
CA ARG A 123 -1.68 11.40 16.08
C ARG A 123 -2.74 10.46 16.63
N GLU A 124 -3.15 10.63 17.89
CA GLU A 124 -4.20 9.79 18.50
C GLU A 124 -5.53 10.03 17.81
N TYR A 125 -5.90 11.29 17.59
CA TYR A 125 -7.09 11.65 16.83
C TYR A 125 -7.08 11.05 15.42
N ALA A 126 -5.95 11.13 14.70
CA ALA A 126 -5.83 10.54 13.36
C ALA A 126 -6.02 9.01 13.38
N ARG A 127 -5.50 8.33 14.41
CA ARG A 127 -5.67 6.88 14.61
C ARG A 127 -7.11 6.51 14.95
N ASP A 128 -7.78 7.31 15.77
CA ASP A 128 -9.19 7.12 16.11
C ASP A 128 -10.10 7.31 14.90
N GLN A 129 -9.83 8.32 14.06
CA GLN A 129 -10.55 8.53 12.79
C GLN A 129 -10.41 7.33 11.86
N VAL A 130 -9.20 6.79 11.70
CA VAL A 130 -8.97 5.56 10.92
C VAL A 130 -9.77 4.39 11.49
N SER A 131 -9.77 4.20 12.81
CA SER A 131 -10.52 3.13 13.46
C SER A 131 -12.03 3.25 13.22
N MET A 132 -12.56 4.45 13.38
CA MET A 132 -13.98 4.75 13.12
C MET A 132 -14.35 4.42 11.68
N MET A 133 -13.53 4.83 10.70
CA MET A 133 -13.79 4.57 9.29
C MET A 133 -13.71 3.08 8.96
N VAL A 134 -12.74 2.34 9.50
CA VAL A 134 -12.66 0.88 9.33
C VAL A 134 -13.92 0.21 9.87
N ASN A 135 -14.35 0.56 11.08
CA ASN A 135 -15.58 0.01 11.66
C ASN A 135 -16.82 0.34 10.82
N LEU A 136 -16.90 1.54 10.25
CA LEU A 136 -17.98 1.93 9.34
C LEU A 136 -17.97 1.06 8.07
N PHE A 137 -16.81 0.86 7.45
CA PHE A 137 -16.70 0.02 6.26
C PHE A 137 -16.96 -1.46 6.54
N ASP A 138 -16.54 -1.98 7.70
CA ASP A 138 -16.83 -3.35 8.12
C ASP A 138 -18.31 -3.58 8.45
N SER A 139 -19.04 -2.52 8.80
CA SER A 139 -20.50 -2.60 8.94
C SER A 139 -21.23 -2.73 7.59
N LEU A 140 -20.54 -2.47 6.48
CA LEU A 140 -21.07 -2.77 5.15
C LEU A 140 -21.01 -4.28 4.93
N ASN A 141 -22.02 -4.84 4.27
CA ASN A 141 -21.99 -6.24 3.83
C ASN A 141 -21.02 -6.42 2.64
N LYS A 142 -19.73 -6.16 2.88
CA LYS A 142 -18.65 -6.22 1.88
C LYS A 142 -17.40 -6.84 2.49
N LYS A 143 -16.76 -7.73 1.74
CA LYS A 143 -15.51 -8.37 2.15
C LYS A 143 -14.33 -7.42 1.93
N ILE A 144 -13.89 -6.76 3.00
CA ILE A 144 -12.79 -5.80 2.99
C ILE A 144 -11.70 -6.29 3.92
N TYR A 145 -10.49 -6.48 3.38
CA TYR A 145 -9.30 -6.83 4.15
C TYR A 145 -8.45 -5.60 4.39
N TRP A 146 -7.97 -5.46 5.62
CA TRP A 146 -7.22 -4.30 6.07
C TRP A 146 -5.78 -4.68 6.36
N MET A 147 -4.84 -3.82 5.97
CA MET A 147 -3.46 -3.89 6.44
C MET A 147 -2.98 -2.47 6.72
N SER A 148 -2.09 -2.32 7.71
CA SER A 148 -1.59 -1.01 8.12
C SER A 148 -0.11 -0.86 7.77
N HIS A 149 0.27 0.31 7.26
CA HIS A 149 1.68 0.64 7.08
C HIS A 149 2.38 0.91 8.43
N GLU A 150 1.78 1.78 9.24
CA GLU A 150 2.20 2.08 10.62
C GLU A 150 1.41 1.25 11.65
N ASP A 151 1.76 1.39 12.94
CA ASP A 151 1.09 0.71 14.07
C ASP A 151 -0.44 0.70 13.93
N ILE A 152 -1.05 -0.45 14.23
CA ILE A 152 -2.50 -0.60 14.27
C ILE A 152 -3.07 0.24 15.43
N PRO A 153 -4.12 1.05 15.22
CA PRO A 153 -4.78 1.77 16.30
C PRO A 153 -5.34 0.80 17.35
N LYS A 154 -5.21 1.14 18.65
CA LYS A 154 -5.69 0.30 19.75
C LYS A 154 -7.19 -0.04 19.68
N ASN A 155 -7.98 0.87 19.11
CA ASN A 155 -9.43 0.75 19.04
C ASN A 155 -9.93 0.13 17.73
N LEU A 156 -9.05 -0.20 16.78
CA LEU A 156 -9.43 -0.82 15.52
C LEU A 156 -9.77 -2.29 15.76
N LYS A 157 -11.03 -2.67 15.48
CA LYS A 157 -11.55 -4.02 15.69
C LYS A 157 -12.14 -4.53 14.39
N SER A 158 -11.31 -5.21 13.59
CA SER A 158 -11.74 -5.87 12.36
C SER A 158 -11.31 -7.33 12.36
N ASN A 159 -12.23 -8.23 12.05
CA ASN A 159 -11.91 -9.65 11.85
C ASN A 159 -11.10 -9.88 10.54
N ASN A 160 -11.15 -8.92 9.62
CA ASN A 160 -10.48 -8.97 8.33
C ASN A 160 -9.15 -8.22 8.33
N LEU A 161 -8.61 -7.87 9.50
CA LEU A 161 -7.27 -7.31 9.61
C LEU A 161 -6.22 -8.40 9.32
N ILE A 162 -5.24 -8.04 8.48
CA ILE A 162 -4.05 -8.84 8.19
C ILE A 162 -2.93 -8.34 9.09
N TYR A 163 -2.44 -9.23 9.97
CA TYR A 163 -1.38 -8.93 10.91
C TYR A 163 -0.01 -9.31 10.33
N PHE A 164 0.94 -8.38 10.43
CA PHE A 164 2.33 -8.59 10.03
C PHE A 164 3.25 -8.56 11.25
N GLU A 165 3.80 -9.71 11.62
CA GLU A 165 4.70 -9.84 12.78
C GLU A 165 5.99 -9.01 12.63
N PRO A 166 6.52 -8.37 13.68
CA PRO A 166 6.20 -8.61 15.09
C PRO A 166 5.21 -7.62 15.71
N LYS A 167 4.87 -6.52 15.03
CA LYS A 167 4.04 -5.44 15.60
C LYS A 167 2.68 -5.27 14.94
N GLY A 168 2.34 -6.17 14.02
CA GLY A 168 1.07 -6.21 13.31
C GLY A 168 1.00 -5.34 12.05
N HIS A 169 2.03 -4.54 11.72
CA HIS A 169 2.01 -3.62 10.58
C HIS A 169 3.19 -3.80 9.61
N LEU A 170 3.00 -3.33 8.38
CA LEU A 170 3.90 -3.59 7.26
C LEU A 170 5.29 -2.98 7.46
N HIS A 171 5.40 -1.74 7.95
CA HIS A 171 6.70 -1.07 8.06
C HIS A 171 7.70 -1.90 8.89
N ASP A 172 7.31 -2.33 10.09
CA ASP A 172 8.19 -3.14 10.94
C ASP A 172 8.48 -4.51 10.32
N PHE A 173 7.48 -5.14 9.71
CA PHE A 173 7.66 -6.42 9.03
C PHE A 173 8.66 -6.33 7.88
N VAL A 174 8.54 -5.33 7.00
CA VAL A 174 9.45 -5.21 5.85
C VAL A 174 10.87 -4.84 6.26
N MET A 175 11.02 -4.01 7.30
CA MET A 175 12.34 -3.65 7.82
C MET A 175 13.01 -4.83 8.51
N LYS A 176 12.29 -5.57 9.37
CA LYS A 176 12.80 -6.76 10.05
C LYS A 176 13.24 -7.85 9.07
N ASN A 177 12.44 -8.08 8.04
CA ASN A 177 12.68 -9.14 7.05
C ASN A 177 13.51 -8.67 5.85
N LYS A 178 14.02 -7.44 5.86
CA LYS A 178 14.88 -6.88 4.79
C LYS A 178 14.22 -6.93 3.40
N LEU A 179 12.94 -6.55 3.32
CA LEU A 179 12.07 -6.69 2.13
C LEU A 179 11.92 -5.40 1.30
N THR A 180 12.86 -4.47 1.43
CA THR A 180 12.85 -3.21 0.65
C THR A 180 13.89 -3.25 -0.47
N PHE A 181 13.77 -2.38 -1.47
CA PHE A 181 14.78 -2.29 -2.53
C PHE A 181 16.19 -2.01 -1.98
N LYS A 182 16.32 -1.12 -1.00
CA LYS A 182 17.59 -0.86 -0.33
C LYS A 182 18.26 -2.15 0.17
N HIS A 183 17.46 -3.07 0.72
CA HIS A 183 17.96 -4.34 1.21
C HIS A 183 18.25 -5.35 0.10
N GLU A 184 17.30 -5.57 -0.83
CA GLU A 184 17.45 -6.53 -1.94
C GLU A 184 18.64 -6.17 -2.84
N THR A 185 18.89 -4.87 -3.02
CA THR A 185 19.97 -4.36 -3.87
C THR A 185 21.28 -4.10 -3.13
N ASN A 186 21.37 -4.43 -1.83
CA ASN A 186 22.51 -4.12 -0.96
C ASN A 186 22.94 -2.63 -1.02
N GLY A 187 21.96 -1.73 -1.09
CA GLY A 187 22.16 -0.28 -1.11
C GLY A 187 22.42 0.33 -2.48
N TYR A 188 22.44 -0.46 -3.57
CA TYR A 188 22.60 0.09 -4.92
C TYR A 188 21.41 1.01 -5.30
N TYR A 189 20.20 0.64 -4.92
CA TYR A 189 19.01 1.47 -5.07
C TYR A 189 18.42 1.79 -3.68
N ASP A 190 18.68 3.00 -3.19
CA ASP A 190 18.24 3.44 -1.85
C ASP A 190 16.77 3.86 -1.84
N ASP A 191 15.88 2.86 -1.89
CA ASP A 191 14.44 3.04 -1.79
C ASP A 191 13.87 2.06 -0.74
N LEU A 192 12.99 2.58 0.12
CA LEU A 192 12.33 1.83 1.20
C LEU A 192 10.99 1.23 0.79
N HIS A 193 10.55 1.40 -0.46
CA HIS A 193 9.46 0.63 -1.04
C HIS A 193 9.80 -0.86 -1.14
N TYR A 194 8.75 -1.66 -1.29
CA TYR A 194 8.85 -3.13 -1.30
C TYR A 194 9.60 -3.60 -2.54
N SER A 195 10.61 -4.43 -2.34
CA SER A 195 11.34 -5.06 -3.43
C SER A 195 10.48 -6.07 -4.20
N ILE A 196 11.03 -6.75 -5.21
CA ILE A 196 10.29 -7.83 -5.88
C ILE A 196 9.92 -8.92 -4.87
N GLU A 197 10.90 -9.35 -4.07
CA GLU A 197 10.66 -10.35 -3.03
C GLU A 197 9.72 -9.84 -1.94
N GLY A 198 9.83 -8.57 -1.55
CA GLY A 198 8.91 -7.95 -0.61
C GLY A 198 7.46 -7.97 -1.08
N ASN A 199 7.21 -7.61 -2.35
CA ASN A 199 5.86 -7.69 -2.93
C ASN A 199 5.33 -9.13 -2.98
N ARG A 200 6.20 -10.12 -3.27
CA ARG A 200 5.83 -11.54 -3.30
C ARG A 200 5.39 -12.02 -1.91
N ILE A 201 6.18 -11.77 -0.88
CA ILE A 201 5.88 -12.19 0.50
C ILE A 201 4.62 -11.49 1.03
N ILE A 202 4.43 -10.21 0.73
CA ILE A 202 3.22 -9.48 1.11
C ILE A 202 1.99 -10.08 0.40
N ALA A 203 2.10 -10.44 -0.88
CA ALA A 203 1.04 -11.12 -1.61
C ALA A 203 0.66 -12.45 -0.95
N ASP A 204 1.64 -13.28 -0.60
CA ASP A 204 1.43 -14.56 0.08
C ASP A 204 0.68 -14.38 1.41
N LYS A 205 1.08 -13.39 2.23
CA LYS A 205 0.41 -13.06 3.50
C LYS A 205 -1.05 -12.61 3.31
N ILE A 206 -1.34 -11.86 2.25
CA ILE A 206 -2.71 -11.45 1.93
C ILE A 206 -3.52 -12.68 1.48
N LEU A 207 -2.95 -13.55 0.65
CA LEU A 207 -3.60 -14.77 0.18
C LEU A 207 -3.93 -15.76 1.30
N GLU A 208 -3.01 -15.93 2.27
CA GLU A 208 -3.25 -16.72 3.49
C GLU A 208 -4.55 -16.28 4.19
N LYS A 209 -4.77 -14.96 4.30
CA LYS A 209 -5.97 -14.39 4.95
C LYS A 209 -7.22 -14.41 4.07
N ILE A 210 -7.07 -14.42 2.75
CA ILE A 210 -8.20 -14.51 1.81
C ILE A 210 -8.76 -15.94 1.76
N ASN A 211 -7.88 -16.94 1.80
CA ASN A 211 -8.20 -18.35 1.60
C ASN A 211 -8.54 -19.10 2.91
N GLY A 212 -8.13 -18.58 4.07
CA GLY A 212 -8.53 -19.08 5.39
C GLY A 212 -9.86 -18.50 5.85
#